data_AF-A0A673L3X9-F1
#
_entry.id   AF-A0A673L3X9-F1
#
_cell.length_a   1.000
_cell.length_b   1.000
_cell.length_c   1.000
_cell.angle_alpha   90.00
_cell.angle_beta   90.00
_cell.angle_gamma   90.00
#
_symmetry.space_group_name_H-M   'P 1'
#
loop_
_entity.id
_entity.type
_entity.pdbx_description
1 polymer ?
#
loop_
_entity_poly.entity_id
_entity_poly.type
_entity_poly.pdbx_seq_one_letter_code
_entity_poly.pdbx_strand_id
1 'polypeptide(L)'
;MDPRVSELFGAAAAAQKSGGRKTAKNGSKKFKTRSARYPKASNNPPYLPPELKLVNPTQYRFEHLATQMKWRLQEGRGEAVYQIGVEDNGLLVGLTEEDMKASLKTLRRMAEKVGADITVLREREVDHDSDEPHRIAEVLVRKVPDDQQFLDLRVAVLGNVDSGKSTLLGVLTQGELDNGRGRARLNLFRHLHEIQTGRTSSISIEILGFDSRGEVVNYSESRTAEEICEIASKMITFIDLAGHHKYLKTTIFGLTSYCPDFAMLVVSANTGIAGTTREHLGLAMALKVPIFIVVSKVDLCTKGTVERTVRQLERILKQPGCNKVPMLVSSTDDAVTAAQKFAQSPSITPIFTLSSVSGESLDLLKVFFNILPPLSNSKEQEELMQQLTEFQIDEIYTVPDVGTVVGGTLYSGICREGEQLVVGPTDAGQFRELAVCSIQRNRSGCRVLRAGQAATLALGDFDRSLLRKGMVMVSPEMNPTICWRFEAEIVLLFHAKTFHKGFQVTVHVGNVRQTATVEALQGKVSLLYLSELIEVGVQRIVDDPHVLSLICPQPENSGLVHVYMYCTIKFFFI
;
A
#
# COMPACT_ATOMS: atom_id res chain seq x y z
N MET A 1 -25.96 12.89 19.19
CA MET A 1 -26.41 11.89 18.22
C MET A 1 -27.36 12.59 17.28
N ASP A 2 -26.99 12.77 16.01
CA ASP A 2 -27.86 13.38 15.00
C ASP A 2 -28.67 12.25 14.33
N PRO A 3 -30.00 12.28 14.36
CA PRO A 3 -30.88 11.21 13.86
C PRO A 3 -30.93 11.10 12.32
N ARG A 4 -30.03 11.74 11.57
CA ARG A 4 -30.09 11.82 10.10
C ARG A 4 -29.04 11.00 9.33
N VAL A 5 -28.22 10.21 10.04
CA VAL A 5 -27.36 9.16 9.42
C VAL A 5 -28.20 8.01 8.84
N SER A 6 -29.46 7.86 9.26
CA SER A 6 -30.37 6.81 8.81
C SER A 6 -31.09 7.10 7.48
N GLU A 7 -31.14 8.34 6.98
CA GLU A 7 -31.94 8.68 5.80
C GLU A 7 -31.28 8.29 4.46
N LEU A 8 -30.01 7.89 4.46
CA LEU A 8 -29.39 7.19 3.32
C LEU A 8 -29.80 5.70 3.25
N PHE A 9 -30.51 5.18 4.25
CA PHE A 9 -30.84 3.76 4.40
C PHE A 9 -32.28 3.52 4.90
N GLY A 10 -33.30 4.11 4.24
CA GLY A 10 -34.64 3.49 4.16
C GLY A 10 -35.86 4.42 4.25
N ALA A 11 -36.66 4.46 3.18
CA ALA A 11 -38.13 4.44 3.20
C ALA A 11 -38.66 4.22 1.76
N ALA A 12 -39.09 3.00 1.44
CA ALA A 12 -39.94 2.75 0.28
C ALA A 12 -41.35 2.46 0.80
N ALA A 13 -42.19 3.49 0.82
CA ALA A 13 -43.61 3.37 1.09
C ALA A 13 -44.34 2.89 -0.18
N ALA A 14 -45.34 2.05 0.06
CA ALA A 14 -46.14 1.34 -0.92
C ALA A 14 -46.90 2.25 -1.90
N ALA A 15 -46.96 1.82 -3.16
CA ALA A 15 -48.02 2.22 -4.09
C ALA A 15 -48.48 0.99 -4.90
N GLN A 16 -49.71 0.56 -4.63
CA GLN A 16 -50.46 -0.42 -5.40
C GLN A 16 -50.67 0.08 -6.84
N LYS A 17 -50.59 -0.82 -7.83
CA LYS A 17 -51.47 -0.82 -9.01
C LYS A 17 -51.51 -2.19 -9.72
N SER A 18 -52.67 -2.83 -9.58
CA SER A 18 -53.47 -3.51 -10.61
C SER A 18 -52.80 -4.46 -11.62
N GLY A 19 -53.01 -5.76 -11.36
CA GLY A 19 -53.59 -6.77 -12.26
C GLY A 19 -53.41 -6.67 -13.78
N GLY A 20 -52.74 -7.67 -14.34
CA GLY A 20 -52.75 -8.01 -15.77
C GLY A 20 -52.22 -9.42 -16.02
N ARG A 21 -53.13 -10.40 -16.07
CA ARG A 21 -52.90 -11.84 -16.22
C ARG A 21 -52.65 -12.19 -17.70
N LYS A 22 -51.53 -12.84 -18.06
CA LYS A 22 -51.42 -13.69 -19.27
C LYS A 22 -50.48 -14.88 -19.06
N THR A 23 -50.82 -15.94 -19.79
CA THR A 23 -50.61 -17.37 -19.59
C THR A 23 -49.31 -17.95 -20.16
N ALA A 24 -48.81 -18.98 -19.46
CA ALA A 24 -48.12 -20.21 -19.87
C ALA A 24 -47.44 -20.32 -21.26
N LYS A 25 -46.20 -20.84 -21.28
CA LYS A 25 -45.82 -22.02 -22.09
C LYS A 25 -44.47 -22.61 -21.67
N ASN A 26 -44.47 -23.92 -21.43
CA ASN A 26 -43.32 -24.81 -21.32
C ASN A 26 -42.49 -24.81 -22.61
N GLY A 27 -41.17 -24.88 -22.48
CA GLY A 27 -40.24 -25.06 -23.58
C GLY A 27 -38.86 -25.48 -23.09
N SER A 28 -38.63 -26.78 -23.00
CA SER A 28 -37.34 -27.42 -22.79
C SER A 28 -36.40 -27.14 -23.97
N LYS A 29 -35.24 -26.51 -23.71
CA LYS A 29 -34.12 -26.44 -24.67
C LYS A 29 -32.79 -26.65 -23.96
N LYS A 30 -32.17 -27.81 -24.24
CA LYS A 30 -30.75 -28.12 -24.04
C LYS A 30 -29.90 -27.01 -24.67
N PHE A 31 -28.97 -26.43 -23.91
CA PHE A 31 -27.96 -25.51 -24.45
C PHE A 31 -26.57 -26.12 -24.31
N LYS A 32 -25.91 -26.25 -25.47
CA LYS A 32 -24.53 -26.70 -25.66
C LYS A 32 -23.55 -25.79 -24.92
N THR A 33 -22.60 -26.38 -24.21
CA THR A 33 -21.42 -25.72 -23.61
C THR A 33 -20.58 -25.07 -24.72
N ARG A 34 -20.48 -23.74 -24.68
CA ARG A 34 -19.56 -22.95 -25.51
C ARG A 34 -18.27 -22.75 -24.73
N SER A 35 -17.15 -23.20 -25.32
CA SER A 35 -15.79 -22.85 -24.93
C SER A 35 -15.66 -21.33 -24.74
N ALA A 36 -15.22 -20.92 -23.54
CA ALA A 36 -15.01 -19.52 -23.20
C ALA A 36 -13.65 -19.06 -23.75
N ARG A 37 -13.68 -18.20 -24.78
CA ARG A 37 -12.51 -17.43 -25.23
C ARG A 37 -12.36 -16.20 -24.33
N TYR A 38 -11.21 -16.04 -23.70
CA TYR A 38 -10.83 -14.81 -23.00
C TYR A 38 -10.43 -13.71 -24.02
N PRO A 39 -10.84 -12.45 -23.82
CA PRO A 39 -10.42 -11.34 -24.66
C PRO A 39 -8.96 -10.94 -24.37
N LYS A 40 -8.21 -10.63 -25.43
CA LYS A 40 -6.81 -10.15 -25.37
C LYS A 40 -6.75 -8.79 -24.65
N ALA A 41 -5.93 -8.68 -23.61
CA ALA A 41 -5.50 -7.41 -23.05
C ALA A 41 -4.15 -7.01 -23.67
N SER A 42 -4.13 -5.90 -24.40
CA SER A 42 -2.91 -5.25 -24.89
C SER A 42 -2.31 -4.43 -23.77
N ASN A 43 -1.40 -5.04 -23.00
CA ASN A 43 -0.34 -4.44 -22.19
C ASN A 43 0.27 -5.59 -21.38
N ASN A 44 1.43 -6.09 -21.77
CA ASN A 44 2.13 -7.18 -21.06
C ASN A 44 3.08 -6.58 -20.00
N PRO A 45 2.77 -6.67 -18.69
CA PRO A 45 3.75 -6.57 -17.59
C PRO A 45 4.61 -7.87 -17.52
N PRO A 46 5.58 -8.07 -16.60
CA PRO A 46 6.78 -8.90 -16.78
C PRO A 46 6.54 -10.41 -16.67
N TYR A 47 5.46 -10.92 -17.25
CA TYR A 47 5.16 -12.33 -17.47
C TYR A 47 5.82 -12.80 -18.76
N LEU A 48 6.56 -13.92 -18.70
CA LEU A 48 7.18 -14.53 -19.88
C LEU A 48 6.10 -14.91 -20.89
N PRO A 49 6.44 -15.10 -22.19
CA PRO A 49 5.71 -16.07 -23.00
C PRO A 49 5.75 -17.39 -22.23
N PRO A 50 4.61 -18.00 -21.92
CA PRO A 50 4.65 -19.17 -21.06
C PRO A 50 5.47 -20.29 -21.72
N GLU A 51 6.60 -20.64 -21.11
CA GLU A 51 7.49 -21.64 -21.69
C GLU A 51 6.99 -23.04 -21.30
N LEU A 52 6.59 -23.79 -22.33
CA LEU A 52 5.95 -25.09 -22.18
C LEU A 52 6.83 -26.10 -21.43
N LYS A 53 8.13 -26.17 -21.76
CA LYS A 53 9.05 -27.21 -21.26
C LYS A 53 10.47 -26.66 -21.10
N LEU A 54 10.99 -26.72 -19.88
CA LEU A 54 12.39 -26.44 -19.52
C LEU A 54 13.21 -27.73 -19.40
N VAL A 55 12.84 -28.77 -20.15
CA VAL A 55 13.48 -30.09 -20.07
C VAL A 55 14.82 -30.06 -20.81
N ASN A 56 15.92 -30.28 -20.08
CA ASN A 56 17.30 -30.41 -20.59
C ASN A 56 17.67 -29.43 -21.72
N PRO A 57 17.67 -28.10 -21.48
CA PRO A 57 18.09 -27.14 -22.48
C PRO A 57 19.58 -27.34 -22.86
N THR A 58 19.92 -27.07 -24.12
CA THR A 58 21.31 -26.97 -24.55
C THR A 58 22.05 -25.88 -23.76
N GLN A 59 23.38 -25.94 -23.68
CA GLN A 59 24.16 -24.97 -22.90
C GLN A 59 23.91 -23.52 -23.36
N TYR A 60 23.81 -23.28 -24.67
CA TYR A 60 23.46 -21.98 -25.24
C TYR A 60 22.05 -21.52 -24.83
N ARG A 61 21.05 -22.42 -24.92
CA ARG A 61 19.67 -22.10 -24.50
C ARG A 61 19.59 -21.81 -23.00
N PHE A 62 20.31 -22.58 -22.18
CA PHE A 62 20.39 -22.38 -20.74
C PHE A 62 20.98 -21.01 -20.39
N GLU A 63 22.03 -20.57 -21.08
CA GLU A 63 22.62 -19.24 -20.90
C GLU A 63 21.66 -18.11 -21.28
N HIS A 64 20.94 -18.28 -22.39
CA HIS A 64 19.93 -17.32 -22.81
C HIS A 64 18.80 -17.19 -21.78
N LEU A 65 18.27 -18.32 -21.31
CA LEU A 65 17.21 -18.37 -20.30
C LEU A 65 17.64 -17.77 -18.96
N ALA A 66 18.88 -18.03 -18.52
CA ALA A 66 19.41 -17.42 -17.29
C ALA A 66 19.56 -15.90 -17.43
N THR A 67 19.99 -15.42 -18.60
CA THR A 67 20.09 -13.98 -18.89
C THR A 67 18.71 -13.32 -18.88
N GLN A 68 17.72 -13.97 -19.49
CA GLN A 68 16.33 -13.52 -19.48
C GLN A 68 15.76 -13.48 -18.06
N MET A 69 16.04 -14.49 -17.23
CA MET A 69 15.65 -14.50 -15.82
C MET A 69 16.27 -13.33 -15.04
N LYS A 70 17.55 -13.06 -15.24
CA LYS A 70 18.22 -11.91 -14.61
C LYS A 70 17.53 -10.60 -14.96
N TRP A 71 17.16 -10.41 -16.23
CA TRP A 71 16.44 -9.23 -16.68
C TRP A 71 15.04 -9.10 -16.03
N ARG A 72 14.29 -10.21 -15.92
CA ARG A 72 12.98 -10.21 -15.25
C ARG A 72 13.07 -9.90 -13.76
N LEU A 73 14.06 -10.46 -13.08
CA LEU A 73 14.31 -10.14 -11.68
C LEU A 73 14.64 -8.66 -11.52
N GLN A 74 15.36 -8.03 -12.45
CA GLN A 74 15.61 -6.59 -12.41
C GLN A 74 14.32 -5.78 -12.61
N GLU A 75 13.50 -6.13 -13.61
CA GLU A 75 12.22 -5.45 -13.84
C GLU A 75 11.25 -5.55 -12.66
N GLY A 76 11.20 -6.72 -12.01
CA GLY A 76 10.35 -7.01 -10.86
C GLY A 76 10.98 -6.71 -9.50
N ARG A 77 12.05 -5.88 -9.45
CA ARG A 77 12.74 -5.44 -8.22
C ARG A 77 13.19 -6.59 -7.31
N GLY A 78 13.68 -7.67 -7.92
CA GLY A 78 14.18 -8.88 -7.27
C GLY A 78 13.19 -10.04 -7.24
N GLU A 79 11.97 -9.87 -7.77
CA GLU A 79 10.95 -10.93 -7.81
C GLU A 79 10.45 -11.20 -9.23
N ALA A 80 10.23 -12.47 -9.56
CA ALA A 80 9.57 -12.87 -10.80
C ALA A 80 8.73 -14.13 -10.58
N VAL A 81 7.52 -14.16 -11.15
CA VAL A 81 6.65 -15.34 -11.10
C VAL A 81 6.67 -16.05 -12.45
N TYR A 82 7.05 -17.32 -12.43
CA TYR A 82 7.12 -18.21 -13.58
C TYR A 82 5.93 -19.15 -13.59
N GLN A 83 5.35 -19.37 -14.77
CA GLN A 83 4.33 -20.40 -14.99
C GLN A 83 4.93 -21.50 -15.85
N ILE A 84 4.96 -22.73 -15.32
CA ILE A 84 5.50 -23.92 -15.99
C ILE A 84 4.34 -24.78 -16.47
N GLY A 85 4.38 -25.24 -17.73
CA GLY A 85 3.33 -26.06 -18.33
C GLY A 85 2.21 -25.26 -19.00
N VAL A 86 2.49 -24.01 -19.38
CA VAL A 86 1.60 -23.16 -20.17
C VAL A 86 2.29 -22.89 -21.51
N GLU A 87 1.57 -22.78 -22.63
CA GLU A 87 2.18 -22.39 -23.91
C GLU A 87 2.29 -20.88 -24.11
N ASP A 88 3.12 -20.46 -25.06
CA ASP A 88 3.33 -19.05 -25.45
C ASP A 88 2.04 -18.29 -25.77
N ASN A 89 0.97 -19.00 -26.15
CA ASN A 89 -0.36 -18.47 -26.45
C ASN A 89 -1.30 -18.37 -25.23
N GLY A 90 -0.84 -18.77 -24.03
CA GLY A 90 -1.60 -18.81 -22.78
C GLY A 90 -2.46 -20.06 -22.59
N LEU A 91 -2.38 -21.07 -23.46
CA LEU A 91 -3.10 -22.34 -23.29
C LEU A 91 -2.47 -23.18 -22.19
N LEU A 92 -3.32 -23.67 -21.30
CA LEU A 92 -2.96 -24.54 -20.18
C LEU A 92 -2.86 -25.98 -20.69
N VAL A 93 -1.67 -26.43 -21.08
CA VAL A 93 -1.44 -27.81 -21.56
C VAL A 93 -0.99 -28.72 -20.41
N GLY A 94 -0.26 -28.17 -19.45
CA GLY A 94 0.33 -28.90 -18.33
C GLY A 94 1.50 -29.81 -18.75
N LEU A 95 2.17 -30.38 -17.76
CA LEU A 95 3.28 -31.31 -17.92
C LEU A 95 3.05 -32.59 -17.10
N THR A 96 3.60 -33.70 -17.57
CA THR A 96 3.70 -34.93 -16.77
C THR A 96 4.56 -34.68 -15.53
N GLU A 97 4.44 -35.54 -14.51
CA GLU A 97 5.19 -35.38 -13.26
C GLU A 97 6.72 -35.42 -13.49
N GLU A 98 7.19 -36.25 -14.43
CA GLU A 98 8.61 -36.34 -14.79
C GLU A 98 9.12 -35.07 -15.48
N ASP A 99 8.37 -34.56 -16.46
CA ASP A 99 8.70 -33.33 -17.17
C ASP A 99 8.65 -32.10 -16.24
N MET A 100 7.71 -32.09 -15.29
CA MET A 100 7.60 -31.04 -14.28
C MET A 100 8.82 -31.05 -13.35
N LYS A 101 9.23 -32.22 -12.84
CA LYS A 101 10.43 -32.37 -12.00
C LYS A 101 11.69 -31.93 -12.76
N ALA A 102 11.83 -32.33 -14.02
CA ALA A 102 12.96 -31.93 -14.86
C ALA A 102 12.97 -30.40 -15.09
N SER A 103 11.81 -29.81 -15.39
CA SER A 103 11.66 -28.37 -15.63
C SER A 103 11.97 -27.55 -14.36
N LEU A 104 11.46 -27.97 -13.19
CA LEU A 104 11.78 -27.33 -11.91
C LEU A 104 13.27 -27.44 -11.57
N LYS A 105 13.92 -28.57 -11.87
CA LYS A 105 15.37 -28.73 -11.68
C LYS A 105 16.17 -27.78 -12.57
N THR A 106 15.76 -27.60 -13.83
CA THR A 106 16.38 -26.61 -14.72
C THR A 106 16.18 -25.19 -14.20
N LEU A 107 14.96 -24.85 -13.75
CA LEU A 107 14.66 -23.53 -13.19
C LEU A 107 15.48 -23.23 -11.94
N ARG A 108 15.68 -24.22 -11.04
CA ARG A 108 16.59 -24.09 -9.89
C ARG A 108 18.01 -23.76 -10.33
N ARG A 109 18.56 -24.49 -11.29
CA ARG A 109 19.92 -24.24 -11.82
C ARG A 109 20.05 -22.86 -12.45
N MET A 110 19.00 -22.36 -13.10
CA MET A 110 18.96 -21.00 -13.65
C MET A 110 18.97 -19.96 -12.52
N ALA A 111 18.14 -20.17 -11.49
CA ALA A 111 18.04 -19.29 -10.33
C ALA A 111 19.36 -19.22 -9.54
N GLU A 112 19.97 -20.37 -9.25
CA GLU A 112 21.29 -20.45 -8.60
C GLU A 112 22.36 -19.66 -9.38
N LYS A 113 22.35 -19.76 -10.72
CA LYS A 113 23.30 -19.04 -11.58
C LYS A 113 23.13 -17.52 -11.53
N VAL A 114 21.93 -17.01 -11.23
CA VAL A 114 21.66 -15.57 -11.11
C VAL A 114 21.63 -15.08 -9.66
N GLY A 115 21.95 -15.94 -8.68
CA GLY A 115 21.89 -15.61 -7.25
C GLY A 115 20.46 -15.47 -6.73
N ALA A 116 19.57 -16.38 -7.11
CA ALA A 116 18.17 -16.38 -6.71
C ALA A 116 17.74 -17.75 -6.19
N ASP A 117 16.74 -17.76 -5.30
CA ASP A 117 16.03 -18.94 -4.84
C ASP A 117 14.69 -19.08 -5.56
N ILE A 118 14.13 -20.30 -5.52
CA ILE A 118 12.80 -20.57 -6.06
C ILE A 118 11.88 -21.17 -4.99
N THR A 119 10.60 -20.79 -5.06
CA THR A 119 9.53 -21.31 -4.21
C THR A 119 8.31 -21.65 -5.08
N VAL A 120 7.83 -22.88 -5.00
CA VAL A 120 6.60 -23.29 -5.70
C VAL A 120 5.41 -22.72 -4.95
N LEU A 121 4.66 -21.81 -5.58
CA LEU A 121 3.51 -21.15 -4.97
C LEU A 121 2.27 -22.05 -5.01
N ARG A 122 2.05 -22.74 -6.13
CA ARG A 122 0.94 -23.68 -6.33
C ARG A 122 1.20 -24.61 -7.50
N GLU A 123 0.53 -25.76 -7.45
CA GLU A 123 0.40 -26.69 -8.57
C GLU A 123 -1.09 -26.91 -8.87
N ARG A 124 -1.43 -26.95 -10.15
CA ARG A 124 -2.81 -27.16 -10.63
C ARG A 124 -2.82 -28.31 -11.62
N GLU A 125 -3.77 -29.21 -11.47
CA GLU A 125 -4.00 -30.29 -12.42
C GLU A 125 -4.85 -29.78 -13.58
N VAL A 126 -4.52 -30.22 -14.78
CA VAL A 126 -5.23 -29.89 -16.01
C VAL A 126 -5.89 -31.17 -16.51
N ASP A 127 -7.22 -31.12 -16.64
CA ASP A 127 -7.97 -32.19 -17.28
C ASP A 127 -7.63 -32.19 -18.78
N HIS A 128 -6.76 -33.11 -19.17
CA HIS A 128 -6.41 -33.37 -20.55
C HIS A 128 -6.99 -34.73 -20.95
N ASP A 129 -7.40 -34.90 -22.22
CA ASP A 129 -7.94 -36.16 -22.79
C ASP A 129 -6.92 -37.34 -22.81
N SER A 130 -5.85 -37.27 -22.03
CA SER A 130 -4.80 -38.28 -21.90
C SER A 130 -4.94 -39.08 -20.60
N ASP A 131 -4.52 -40.35 -20.59
CA ASP A 131 -4.55 -41.23 -19.41
C ASP A 131 -3.64 -40.78 -18.24
N GLU A 132 -2.76 -39.80 -18.45
CA GLU A 132 -1.83 -39.28 -17.42
C GLU A 132 -2.18 -37.86 -16.94
N PRO A 133 -2.13 -37.60 -15.61
CA PRO A 133 -2.43 -36.30 -15.05
C PRO A 133 -1.34 -35.28 -15.41
N HIS A 134 -1.75 -34.19 -16.06
CA HIS A 134 -0.87 -33.08 -16.40
C HIS A 134 -0.99 -31.97 -15.36
N ARG A 135 0.13 -31.39 -14.95
CA ARG A 135 0.21 -30.38 -13.89
C ARG A 135 0.84 -29.09 -14.41
N ILE A 136 0.39 -27.97 -13.87
CA ILE A 136 0.95 -26.63 -14.08
C ILE A 136 1.46 -26.14 -12.75
N ALA A 137 2.64 -25.53 -12.73
CA ALA A 137 3.23 -24.96 -11.52
C ALA A 137 3.40 -23.45 -11.68
N GLU A 138 3.03 -22.69 -10.65
CA GLU A 138 3.47 -21.31 -10.50
C GLU A 138 4.62 -21.25 -9.50
N VAL A 139 5.73 -20.67 -9.92
CA VAL A 139 6.98 -20.64 -9.15
C VAL A 139 7.42 -19.20 -8.98
N LEU A 140 7.57 -18.77 -7.73
CA LEU A 140 8.20 -17.52 -7.39
C LEU A 140 9.71 -17.70 -7.44
N VAL A 141 10.40 -16.83 -8.16
CA VAL A 141 11.86 -16.71 -8.15
C VAL A 141 12.19 -15.39 -7.47
N ARG A 142 12.99 -15.45 -6.40
CA ARG A 142 13.37 -14.28 -5.62
C ARG A 142 14.89 -14.19 -5.53
N LYS A 143 15.43 -13.03 -5.87
CA LYS A 143 16.86 -12.77 -5.75
C LYS A 143 17.28 -12.84 -4.29
N VAL A 144 18.38 -13.54 -4.00
CA VAL A 144 19.02 -13.50 -2.70
C VAL A 144 19.63 -12.11 -2.52
N PRO A 145 19.43 -11.44 -1.38
CA PRO A 145 19.95 -10.10 -1.15
C PRO A 145 21.49 -10.13 -1.14
N ASP A 146 22.11 -9.45 -2.11
CA ASP A 146 23.56 -9.26 -2.15
C ASP A 146 24.03 -8.11 -1.22
N ASP A 147 23.10 -7.22 -0.85
CA ASP A 147 23.27 -6.02 0.00
C ASP A 147 22.00 -5.82 0.87
N GLN A 148 21.92 -4.75 1.68
CA GLN A 148 20.68 -4.24 2.31
C GLN A 148 19.66 -3.70 1.27
N GLN A 149 19.51 -4.33 0.12
CA GLN A 149 18.57 -3.97 -0.96
C GLN A 149 17.45 -5.01 -1.00
N PHE A 150 16.57 -4.98 0.00
CA PHE A 150 15.32 -5.74 0.01
C PHE A 150 14.18 -4.95 -0.63
N LEU A 151 13.17 -5.68 -1.12
CA LEU A 151 11.90 -5.11 -1.52
C LEU A 151 11.14 -4.67 -0.26
N ASP A 152 10.80 -3.39 -0.12
CA ASP A 152 10.05 -2.86 1.03
C ASP A 152 8.67 -2.37 0.58
N LEU A 153 7.60 -2.87 1.19
CA LEU A 153 6.23 -2.46 0.92
C LEU A 153 5.60 -1.88 2.19
N ARG A 154 5.05 -0.68 2.07
CA ARG A 154 4.43 0.02 3.19
C ARG A 154 2.93 -0.23 3.23
N VAL A 155 2.44 -0.72 4.37
CA VAL A 155 1.03 -1.05 4.56
C VAL A 155 0.46 -0.24 5.73
N ALA A 156 -0.44 0.69 5.44
CA ALA A 156 -1.17 1.42 6.48
C ALA A 156 -2.29 0.57 7.07
N VAL A 157 -2.35 0.49 8.40
CA VAL A 157 -3.35 -0.31 9.11
C VAL A 157 -4.48 0.58 9.61
N LEU A 158 -5.66 0.39 9.03
CA LEU A 158 -6.85 1.20 9.25
C LEU A 158 -7.97 0.37 9.90
N GLY A 159 -8.92 1.05 10.56
CA GLY A 159 -10.12 0.43 11.10
C GLY A 159 -10.57 1.02 12.42
N ASN A 160 -11.80 0.73 12.82
CA ASN A 160 -12.41 1.25 14.04
C ASN A 160 -11.66 0.87 15.33
N VAL A 161 -11.98 1.56 16.42
CA VAL A 161 -11.58 1.16 17.78
C VAL A 161 -11.98 -0.30 18.02
N ASP A 162 -11.11 -1.04 18.69
CA ASP A 162 -11.29 -2.45 19.04
C ASP A 162 -11.49 -3.41 17.86
N SER A 163 -11.18 -3.00 16.63
CA SER A 163 -11.16 -3.92 15.47
C SER A 163 -9.99 -4.91 15.50
N GLY A 164 -9.02 -4.76 16.42
CA GLY A 164 -7.89 -5.68 16.55
C GLY A 164 -6.68 -5.36 15.67
N LYS A 165 -6.54 -4.11 15.17
CA LYS A 165 -5.38 -3.64 14.38
C LYS A 165 -4.03 -3.97 15.02
N SER A 166 -3.75 -3.36 16.17
CA SER A 166 -2.48 -3.54 16.90
C SER A 166 -2.33 -4.98 17.42
N THR A 167 -3.44 -5.67 17.73
CA THR A 167 -3.38 -7.09 18.10
C THR A 167 -2.90 -7.94 16.92
N LEU A 168 -3.47 -7.75 15.73
CA LEU A 168 -3.06 -8.47 14.52
C LEU A 168 -1.59 -8.20 14.17
N LEU A 169 -1.17 -6.93 14.23
CA LEU A 169 0.22 -6.55 14.00
C LEU A 169 1.17 -7.21 15.01
N GLY A 170 0.81 -7.22 16.30
CA GLY A 170 1.60 -7.90 17.32
C GLY A 170 1.77 -9.39 17.02
N VAL A 171 0.70 -10.07 16.59
CA VAL A 171 0.78 -11.50 16.23
C VAL A 171 1.66 -11.74 15.00
N LEU A 172 1.53 -10.91 13.95
CA LEU A 172 2.31 -11.07 12.72
C LEU A 172 3.81 -10.83 12.95
N THR A 173 4.14 -9.82 13.75
CA THR A 173 5.52 -9.34 13.93
C THR A 173 6.27 -10.06 15.05
N GLN A 174 5.58 -10.55 16.07
CA GLN A 174 6.19 -11.29 17.18
C GLN A 174 6.13 -12.80 16.98
N GLY A 175 5.24 -13.30 16.10
CA GLY A 175 5.06 -14.72 15.84
C GLY A 175 4.28 -15.47 16.93
N GLU A 176 3.76 -14.77 17.95
CA GLU A 176 2.94 -15.36 19.01
C GLU A 176 1.46 -15.00 18.85
N LEU A 177 0.57 -15.97 19.09
CA LEU A 177 -0.87 -15.72 19.13
C LEU A 177 -1.29 -14.87 20.34
N ASP A 178 -2.38 -14.12 20.16
CA ASP A 178 -2.96 -13.33 21.24
C ASP A 178 -3.71 -14.22 22.22
N ASN A 179 -3.67 -13.88 23.51
CA ASN A 179 -4.38 -14.62 24.55
C ASN A 179 -5.86 -14.23 24.71
N GLY A 180 -6.41 -13.50 23.73
CA GLY A 180 -7.77 -12.94 23.77
C GLY A 180 -7.95 -11.75 24.71
N ARG A 181 -6.90 -11.36 25.45
CA ARG A 181 -6.89 -10.17 26.33
C ARG A 181 -6.02 -9.04 25.78
N GLY A 182 -5.52 -9.17 24.54
CA GLY A 182 -4.68 -8.15 23.91
C GLY A 182 -3.26 -8.11 24.47
N ARG A 183 -2.68 -9.27 24.79
CA ARG A 183 -1.25 -9.40 25.12
C ARG A 183 -0.37 -8.99 23.93
N ALA A 184 -0.74 -9.39 22.72
CA ALA A 184 0.07 -9.14 21.52
C ALA A 184 0.25 -7.65 21.22
N ARG A 185 -0.77 -6.81 21.48
CA ARG A 185 -0.70 -5.36 21.22
C ARG A 185 0.15 -4.58 22.24
N LEU A 186 0.44 -5.15 23.41
CA LEU A 186 1.26 -4.46 24.43
C LEU A 186 2.67 -4.17 23.93
N ASN A 187 3.19 -5.03 23.06
CA ASN A 187 4.51 -4.87 22.44
C ASN A 187 4.56 -3.68 21.46
N LEU A 188 3.41 -3.14 21.05
CA LEU A 188 3.31 -2.01 20.11
C LEU A 188 3.06 -0.66 20.78
N PHE A 189 2.62 -0.67 22.05
CA PHE A 189 2.31 0.56 22.76
C PHE A 189 3.58 1.27 23.20
N ARG A 190 3.68 2.56 22.85
CA ARG A 190 4.86 3.38 23.13
C ARG A 190 4.66 4.28 24.34
N HIS A 191 3.41 4.59 24.68
CA HIS A 191 3.08 5.54 25.74
C HIS A 191 2.28 4.91 26.87
N LEU A 192 2.48 5.41 28.10
CA LEU A 192 1.82 4.91 29.30
C LEU A 192 0.29 4.96 29.19
N HIS A 193 -0.27 6.03 28.61
CA HIS A 193 -1.72 6.14 28.45
C HIS A 193 -2.28 5.14 27.42
N GLU A 194 -1.49 4.68 26.45
CA GLU A 194 -1.92 3.61 25.53
C GLU A 194 -2.06 2.28 26.26
N ILE A 195 -1.14 1.99 27.18
CA ILE A 195 -1.19 0.81 28.05
C ILE A 195 -2.40 0.88 28.99
N GLN A 196 -2.61 2.03 29.64
CA GLN A 196 -3.71 2.22 30.59
C GLN A 196 -5.09 2.19 29.91
N THR A 197 -5.23 2.81 28.73
CA THR A 197 -6.51 2.89 28.02
C THR A 197 -6.75 1.72 27.07
N GLY A 198 -5.71 0.97 26.73
CA GLY A 198 -5.73 -0.08 25.71
C GLY A 198 -5.93 0.45 24.29
N ARG A 199 -5.62 1.72 24.02
CA ARG A 199 -5.89 2.40 22.74
C ARG A 199 -4.63 3.03 22.16
N THR A 200 -4.37 2.75 20.89
CA THR A 200 -3.33 3.41 20.09
C THR A 200 -3.67 4.88 19.88
N SER A 201 -2.71 5.76 20.17
CA SER A 201 -2.83 7.21 20.07
C SER A 201 -1.75 7.84 19.17
N SER A 202 -0.63 7.15 19.03
CA SER A 202 0.53 7.51 18.21
C SER A 202 0.66 6.56 17.03
N ILE A 203 1.43 6.97 16.01
CA ILE A 203 1.77 6.09 14.89
C ILE A 203 2.92 5.20 15.35
N SER A 204 2.78 3.89 15.18
CA SER A 204 3.89 2.95 15.31
C SER A 204 4.24 2.32 13.97
N ILE A 205 5.52 2.01 13.81
CA ILE A 205 6.08 1.37 12.61
C ILE A 205 6.61 0.01 13.05
N GLU A 206 6.15 -1.02 12.36
CA GLU A 206 6.52 -2.39 12.62
C GLU A 206 6.91 -3.11 11.33
N ILE A 207 7.79 -4.10 11.41
CA ILE A 207 8.32 -4.78 10.22
C ILE A 207 8.02 -6.29 10.26
N LEU A 208 7.77 -6.85 9.08
CA LEU A 208 7.66 -8.28 8.83
C LEU A 208 8.49 -8.62 7.60
N GLY A 209 9.52 -9.43 7.79
CA GLY A 209 10.39 -9.90 6.73
C GLY A 209 9.94 -11.24 6.15
N PHE A 210 10.36 -11.47 4.90
CA PHE A 210 10.34 -12.77 4.24
C PHE A 210 11.73 -13.02 3.65
N ASP A 211 12.28 -14.21 3.87
CA ASP A 211 13.54 -14.61 3.27
C ASP A 211 13.40 -14.88 1.76
N SER A 212 14.47 -15.34 1.11
CA SER A 212 14.49 -15.65 -0.31
C SER A 212 13.58 -16.82 -0.68
N ARG A 213 13.23 -17.67 0.28
CA ARG A 213 12.35 -18.84 0.14
C ARG A 213 10.89 -18.53 0.49
N GLY A 214 10.62 -17.38 1.08
CA GLY A 214 9.28 -16.95 1.48
C GLY A 214 8.89 -17.34 2.90
N GLU A 215 9.85 -17.80 3.71
CA GLU A 215 9.63 -18.03 5.14
C GLU A 215 9.62 -16.71 5.90
N VAL A 216 8.82 -16.66 6.96
CA VAL A 216 8.64 -15.45 7.77
C VAL A 216 9.88 -15.19 8.63
N VAL A 217 10.40 -13.97 8.53
CA VAL A 217 11.47 -13.44 9.39
C VAL A 217 10.90 -12.28 10.18
N ASN A 218 10.76 -12.44 11.49
CA ASN A 218 10.15 -11.43 12.35
C ASN A 218 10.87 -11.40 13.71
N TYR A 219 10.32 -10.68 14.69
CA TYR A 219 10.93 -10.55 16.03
C TYR A 219 10.87 -11.82 16.89
N SER A 220 10.30 -12.92 16.36
CA SER A 220 10.44 -14.23 17.00
C SER A 220 11.91 -14.58 17.18
N GLU A 221 12.19 -15.38 18.20
CA GLU A 221 13.57 -15.79 18.56
C GLU A 221 14.47 -14.61 18.96
N SER A 222 13.87 -13.49 19.42
CA SER A 222 14.57 -12.31 19.93
C SER A 222 15.46 -11.60 18.90
N ARG A 223 15.10 -11.71 17.61
CA ARG A 223 15.82 -11.00 16.55
C ARG A 223 15.75 -9.49 16.70
N THR A 224 16.82 -8.80 16.34
CA THR A 224 16.81 -7.33 16.22
C THR A 224 16.22 -6.89 14.88
N ALA A 225 15.80 -5.63 14.77
CA ALA A 225 15.34 -5.09 13.49
C ALA A 225 16.43 -5.12 12.41
N GLU A 226 17.70 -5.02 12.82
CA GLU A 226 18.87 -5.09 11.95
C GLU A 226 19.03 -6.51 11.38
N GLU A 227 18.97 -7.54 12.23
CA GLU A 227 19.03 -8.94 11.80
C GLU A 227 17.89 -9.31 10.84
N ILE A 228 16.67 -8.79 11.09
CA ILE A 228 15.55 -8.99 10.17
C ILE A 228 15.87 -8.37 8.80
N CYS A 229 16.44 -7.15 8.78
CA CYS A 229 16.81 -6.47 7.55
C CYS A 229 17.95 -7.15 6.78
N GLU A 230 18.84 -7.87 7.46
CA GLU A 230 19.94 -8.62 6.85
C GLU A 230 19.46 -9.91 6.19
N ILE A 231 18.52 -10.63 6.81
CA ILE A 231 18.02 -11.92 6.32
C ILE A 231 16.89 -11.74 5.30
N ALA A 232 16.05 -10.72 5.48
CA ALA A 232 14.86 -10.52 4.67
C ALA A 232 15.21 -10.10 3.23
N SER A 233 14.67 -10.85 2.26
CA SER A 233 14.70 -10.48 0.85
C SER A 233 13.51 -9.56 0.48
N LYS A 234 12.43 -9.65 1.26
CA LYS A 234 11.25 -8.79 1.17
C LYS A 234 10.80 -8.37 2.56
N MET A 235 10.37 -7.13 2.71
CA MET A 235 9.92 -6.52 3.94
C MET A 235 8.55 -5.89 3.74
N ILE A 236 7.69 -6.07 4.74
CA ILE A 236 6.42 -5.37 4.87
C ILE A 236 6.53 -4.45 6.07
N THR A 237 6.53 -3.15 5.81
CA THR A 237 6.56 -2.10 6.82
C THR A 237 5.13 -1.68 7.14
N PHE A 238 4.63 -2.05 8.31
CA PHE A 238 3.31 -1.68 8.79
C PHE A 238 3.33 -0.32 9.48
N ILE A 239 2.35 0.51 9.14
CA ILE A 239 2.11 1.80 9.79
C ILE A 239 0.82 1.64 10.59
N ASP A 240 0.91 1.44 11.92
CA ASP A 240 -0.26 1.30 12.80
C ASP A 240 -0.90 2.68 13.01
N LEU A 241 -2.14 2.83 12.56
CA LEU A 241 -2.88 4.09 12.66
C LEU A 241 -3.99 3.99 13.70
N ALA A 242 -4.23 5.12 14.37
CA ALA A 242 -5.22 5.19 15.43
C ALA A 242 -6.64 4.95 14.90
N GLY A 243 -7.43 4.16 15.63
CA GLY A 243 -8.80 3.83 15.25
C GLY A 243 -9.88 4.76 15.81
N HIS A 244 -9.54 5.63 16.76
CA HIS A 244 -10.50 6.48 17.46
C HIS A 244 -10.66 7.82 16.75
N HIS A 245 -11.88 8.32 16.57
CA HIS A 245 -12.18 9.58 15.86
C HIS A 245 -11.38 10.79 16.40
N LYS A 246 -11.13 10.84 17.72
CA LYS A 246 -10.25 11.85 18.36
C LYS A 246 -8.86 11.94 17.72
N TYR A 247 -8.34 10.85 17.18
CA TYR A 247 -7.02 10.74 16.58
C TYR A 247 -7.06 10.65 15.05
N LEU A 248 -8.18 11.00 14.42
CA LEU A 248 -8.33 10.99 12.96
C LEU A 248 -7.26 11.84 12.25
N LYS A 249 -6.84 12.94 12.89
CA LYS A 249 -5.74 13.80 12.41
C LYS A 249 -4.40 13.05 12.33
N THR A 250 -4.14 12.19 13.31
CA THR A 250 -2.95 11.31 13.33
C THR A 250 -3.05 10.28 12.20
N THR A 251 -4.22 9.72 11.95
CA THR A 251 -4.47 8.77 10.85
C THR A 251 -4.25 9.42 9.48
N ILE A 252 -4.78 10.63 9.27
CA ILE A 252 -4.56 11.38 8.02
C ILE A 252 -3.07 11.65 7.82
N PHE A 253 -2.39 12.16 8.85
CA PHE A 253 -0.95 12.38 8.80
C PHE A 253 -0.19 11.09 8.46
N GLY A 254 -0.60 9.95 9.02
CA GLY A 254 0.02 8.66 8.70
C GLY A 254 -0.17 8.24 7.23
N LEU A 255 -1.34 8.50 6.66
CA LEU A 255 -1.63 8.19 5.26
C LEU A 255 -0.99 9.17 4.27
N THR A 256 -0.77 10.43 4.64
CA THR A 256 -0.15 11.43 3.76
C THR A 256 1.37 11.46 3.86
N SER A 257 1.93 11.42 5.08
CA SER A 257 3.37 11.59 5.32
C SER A 257 4.16 10.36 4.94
N TYR A 258 3.71 9.18 5.39
CA TYR A 258 4.43 7.92 5.16
C TYR A 258 4.13 7.29 3.80
N CYS A 259 3.23 7.90 3.01
CA CYS A 259 2.84 7.49 1.65
C CYS A 259 2.74 5.96 1.48
N PRO A 260 1.81 5.29 2.19
CA PRO A 260 1.71 3.84 2.15
C PRO A 260 1.36 3.34 0.75
N ASP A 261 1.98 2.23 0.34
CA ASP A 261 1.69 1.57 -0.93
C ASP A 261 0.29 0.92 -0.87
N PHE A 262 -0.04 0.30 0.26
CA PHE A 262 -1.33 -0.36 0.46
C PHE A 262 -1.98 0.03 1.78
N ALA A 263 -3.29 -0.16 1.88
CA ALA A 263 -4.02 -0.01 3.12
C ALA A 263 -4.74 -1.31 3.50
N MET A 264 -4.51 -1.77 4.72
CA MET A 264 -5.20 -2.89 5.34
C MET A 264 -6.34 -2.35 6.21
N LEU A 265 -7.60 -2.56 5.80
CA LEU A 265 -8.76 -2.18 6.60
C LEU A 265 -9.20 -3.34 7.50
N VAL A 266 -8.91 -3.24 8.80
CA VAL A 266 -9.28 -4.24 9.81
C VAL A 266 -10.66 -3.96 10.39
N VAL A 267 -11.56 -4.91 10.24
CA VAL A 267 -12.96 -4.86 10.68
C VAL A 267 -13.23 -6.04 11.60
N SER A 268 -13.80 -5.82 12.79
CA SER A 268 -14.15 -6.94 13.67
C SER A 268 -15.41 -7.64 13.16
N ALA A 269 -15.39 -8.98 13.09
CA ALA A 269 -16.56 -9.79 12.73
C ALA A 269 -17.77 -9.52 13.64
N ASN A 270 -17.52 -9.29 14.93
CA ASN A 270 -18.55 -9.04 15.95
C ASN A 270 -19.28 -7.70 15.75
N THR A 271 -18.54 -6.59 15.68
CA THR A 271 -19.11 -5.24 15.55
C THR A 271 -19.48 -4.88 14.11
N GLY A 272 -18.85 -5.51 13.12
CA GLY A 272 -19.02 -5.18 11.71
C GLY A 272 -18.56 -3.76 11.39
N ILE A 273 -19.29 -3.10 10.48
CA ILE A 273 -18.96 -1.76 10.00
C ILE A 273 -19.46 -0.72 11.01
N ALA A 274 -18.56 -0.26 11.87
CA ALA A 274 -18.87 0.67 12.96
C ALA A 274 -17.86 1.82 13.06
N GLY A 275 -18.29 2.93 13.68
CA GLY A 275 -17.44 4.07 14.00
C GLY A 275 -16.68 4.61 12.79
N THR A 276 -15.35 4.68 12.91
CA THR A 276 -14.45 5.30 11.92
C THR A 276 -14.15 4.41 10.70
N THR A 277 -14.71 3.19 10.61
CA THR A 277 -14.44 2.29 9.47
C THR A 277 -14.79 2.92 8.12
N ARG A 278 -15.93 3.61 8.02
CA ARG A 278 -16.35 4.29 6.78
C ARG A 278 -15.48 5.50 6.48
N GLU A 279 -15.11 6.26 7.51
CA GLU A 279 -14.21 7.41 7.36
C GLU A 279 -12.86 6.95 6.82
N HIS A 280 -12.25 5.94 7.44
CA HIS A 280 -10.96 5.39 7.02
C HIS A 280 -11.00 4.79 5.60
N LEU A 281 -12.09 4.09 5.25
CA LEU A 281 -12.31 3.61 3.88
C LEU A 281 -12.36 4.80 2.90
N GLY A 282 -13.12 5.85 3.26
CA GLY A 282 -13.19 7.09 2.50
C GLY A 282 -11.83 7.77 2.34
N LEU A 283 -11.02 7.82 3.41
CA LEU A 283 -9.67 8.41 3.36
C LEU A 283 -8.75 7.68 2.38
N ALA A 284 -8.68 6.35 2.47
CA ALA A 284 -7.81 5.57 1.60
C ALA A 284 -8.30 5.57 0.13
N MET A 285 -9.62 5.54 -0.10
CA MET A 285 -10.20 5.72 -1.45
C MET A 285 -9.92 7.10 -2.02
N ALA A 286 -10.09 8.14 -1.20
CA ALA A 286 -9.73 9.49 -1.58
C ALA A 286 -8.26 9.51 -1.97
N LEU A 287 -7.33 9.04 -1.12
CA LEU A 287 -5.89 8.96 -1.38
C LEU A 287 -5.49 8.02 -2.52
N LYS A 288 -6.44 7.30 -3.14
CA LYS A 288 -6.19 6.32 -4.21
C LYS A 288 -5.21 5.22 -3.75
N VAL A 289 -5.13 4.98 -2.43
CA VAL A 289 -4.34 3.90 -1.86
C VAL A 289 -5.14 2.61 -2.05
N PRO A 290 -4.60 1.57 -2.71
CA PRO A 290 -5.28 0.29 -2.84
C PRO A 290 -5.57 -0.35 -1.48
N ILE A 291 -6.79 -0.86 -1.30
CA ILE A 291 -7.26 -1.39 -0.02
C ILE A 291 -7.59 -2.87 -0.13
N PHE A 292 -7.14 -3.66 0.84
CA PHE A 292 -7.65 -4.99 1.14
C PHE A 292 -8.24 -5.01 2.56
N ILE A 293 -9.18 -5.92 2.82
CA ILE A 293 -9.95 -5.96 4.07
C ILE A 293 -9.59 -7.20 4.86
N VAL A 294 -9.44 -7.05 6.16
CA VAL A 294 -9.26 -8.15 7.11
C VAL A 294 -10.40 -8.13 8.12
N VAL A 295 -11.21 -9.19 8.10
CA VAL A 295 -12.26 -9.44 9.08
C VAL A 295 -11.67 -10.24 10.24
N SER A 296 -11.45 -9.57 11.37
CA SER A 296 -10.82 -10.15 12.56
C SER A 296 -11.85 -10.72 13.55
N LYS A 297 -11.37 -11.36 14.63
CA LYS A 297 -12.19 -11.86 15.75
C LYS A 297 -13.28 -12.85 15.33
N VAL A 298 -13.00 -13.67 14.31
CA VAL A 298 -13.95 -14.70 13.84
C VAL A 298 -14.19 -15.77 14.90
N ASP A 299 -13.24 -15.99 15.81
CA ASP A 299 -13.33 -16.90 16.96
C ASP A 299 -14.46 -16.55 17.93
N LEU A 300 -14.87 -15.28 18.00
CA LEU A 300 -15.97 -14.83 18.87
C LEU A 300 -17.34 -14.95 18.21
N CYS A 301 -17.41 -15.35 16.94
CA CYS A 301 -18.62 -15.24 16.13
C CYS A 301 -19.04 -16.58 15.53
N THR A 302 -20.34 -16.76 15.34
CA THR A 302 -20.87 -17.85 14.51
C THR A 302 -20.61 -17.58 13.03
N LYS A 303 -20.47 -18.63 12.21
CA LYS A 303 -20.27 -18.51 10.74
C LYS A 303 -21.27 -17.57 10.07
N GLY A 304 -22.56 -17.66 10.44
CA GLY A 304 -23.59 -16.78 9.90
C GLY A 304 -23.42 -15.30 10.24
N THR A 305 -22.76 -14.97 11.36
CA THR A 305 -22.42 -13.58 11.71
C THR A 305 -21.26 -13.07 10.88
N VAL A 306 -20.22 -13.89 10.69
CA VAL A 306 -19.09 -13.55 9.80
C VAL A 306 -19.58 -13.31 8.38
N GLU A 307 -20.39 -14.21 7.83
CA GLU A 307 -20.99 -14.06 6.49
C GLU A 307 -21.83 -12.78 6.37
N ARG A 308 -22.59 -12.42 7.41
CA ARG A 308 -23.38 -11.19 7.42
C ARG A 308 -22.47 -9.96 7.32
N THR A 309 -21.38 -9.94 8.08
CA THR A 309 -20.38 -8.85 8.06
C THR A 309 -19.69 -8.77 6.70
N VAL A 310 -19.28 -9.90 6.12
CA VAL A 310 -18.71 -9.95 4.76
C VAL A 310 -19.70 -9.41 3.73
N ARG A 311 -20.97 -9.85 3.74
CA ARG A 311 -22.01 -9.33 2.83
C ARG A 311 -22.29 -7.84 3.01
N GLN A 312 -22.09 -7.29 4.21
CA GLN A 312 -22.19 -5.84 4.43
C GLN A 312 -21.01 -5.11 3.79
N LEU A 313 -19.79 -5.62 3.95
CA LEU A 313 -18.58 -5.06 3.34
C LEU A 313 -18.66 -5.10 1.81
N GLU A 314 -19.08 -6.23 1.24
CA GLU A 314 -19.29 -6.37 -0.20
C GLU A 314 -20.27 -5.33 -0.75
N ARG A 315 -21.36 -5.05 -0.01
CA ARG A 315 -22.33 -4.04 -0.41
C ARG A 315 -21.71 -2.65 -0.43
N ILE A 316 -20.94 -2.27 0.59
CA ILE A 316 -20.27 -0.95 0.62
C ILE A 316 -19.24 -0.83 -0.50
N LEU A 317 -18.45 -1.87 -0.72
CA LEU A 317 -17.43 -1.87 -1.78
C LEU A 317 -18.02 -1.71 -3.19
N LYS A 318 -19.21 -2.28 -3.42
CA LYS A 318 -19.94 -2.18 -4.69
C LYS A 318 -20.75 -0.89 -4.84
N GLN A 319 -20.89 -0.08 -3.79
CA GLN A 319 -21.66 1.16 -3.87
C GLN A 319 -21.03 2.17 -4.85
N PRO A 320 -21.86 3.04 -5.47
CA PRO A 320 -21.37 4.16 -6.26
C PRO A 320 -20.38 5.00 -5.42
N GLY A 321 -19.17 5.20 -5.93
CA GLY A 321 -18.09 5.92 -5.25
C GLY A 321 -16.93 5.02 -4.81
N CYS A 322 -17.18 3.74 -4.51
CA CYS A 322 -16.10 2.76 -4.27
C CYS A 322 -15.76 1.97 -5.55
N ASN A 323 -16.78 1.52 -6.29
CA ASN A 323 -16.63 0.76 -7.55
C ASN A 323 -15.63 -0.40 -7.46
N LYS A 324 -15.61 -1.11 -6.32
CA LYS A 324 -14.70 -2.23 -6.07
C LYS A 324 -15.39 -3.58 -6.31
N VAL A 325 -14.59 -4.56 -6.68
CA VAL A 325 -14.96 -5.97 -6.85
C VAL A 325 -14.41 -6.75 -5.65
N PRO A 326 -15.23 -7.06 -4.63
CA PRO A 326 -14.77 -7.83 -3.48
C PRO A 326 -14.42 -9.27 -3.88
N MET A 327 -13.35 -9.80 -3.31
CA MET A 327 -12.90 -11.18 -3.48
C MET A 327 -12.63 -11.81 -2.11
N LEU A 328 -13.48 -12.76 -1.69
CA LEU A 328 -13.25 -13.49 -0.44
C LEU A 328 -12.10 -14.50 -0.62
N VAL A 329 -11.13 -14.46 0.27
CA VAL A 329 -9.97 -15.35 0.26
C VAL A 329 -10.16 -16.45 1.29
N SER A 330 -10.33 -17.69 0.83
CA SER A 330 -10.63 -18.85 1.70
C SER A 330 -9.59 -19.96 1.60
N SER A 331 -8.72 -19.90 0.58
CA SER A 331 -7.68 -20.90 0.32
C SER A 331 -6.34 -20.23 -0.01
N THR A 332 -5.27 -21.02 0.02
CA THR A 332 -3.93 -20.58 -0.40
C THR A 332 -3.92 -20.17 -1.88
N ASP A 333 -4.66 -20.89 -2.73
CA ASP A 333 -4.81 -20.56 -4.16
C ASP A 333 -5.52 -19.21 -4.37
N ASP A 334 -6.54 -18.92 -3.55
CA ASP A 334 -7.19 -17.61 -3.55
C ASP A 334 -6.23 -16.52 -3.09
N ALA A 335 -5.38 -16.77 -2.10
CA ALA A 335 -4.41 -15.80 -1.59
C ALA A 335 -3.35 -15.44 -2.65
N VAL A 336 -2.82 -16.44 -3.36
CA VAL A 336 -1.91 -16.26 -4.51
C VAL A 336 -2.60 -15.43 -5.59
N THR A 337 -3.83 -15.80 -5.96
CA THR A 337 -4.60 -15.10 -7.00
C THR A 337 -4.94 -13.67 -6.58
N ALA A 338 -5.28 -13.46 -5.31
CA ALA A 338 -5.58 -12.15 -4.75
C ALA A 338 -4.35 -11.24 -4.80
N ALA A 339 -3.16 -11.71 -4.39
CA ALA A 339 -1.93 -10.94 -4.41
C ALA A 339 -1.56 -10.47 -5.83
N GLN A 340 -1.63 -11.38 -6.82
CA GLN A 340 -1.33 -11.07 -8.21
C GLN A 340 -2.35 -10.07 -8.82
N LYS A 341 -3.64 -10.31 -8.61
CA LYS A 341 -4.70 -9.48 -9.21
C LYS A 341 -4.86 -8.12 -8.54
N PHE A 342 -4.61 -8.05 -7.23
CA PHE A 342 -4.80 -6.82 -6.46
C PHE A 342 -3.86 -5.70 -6.90
N ALA A 343 -2.60 -6.04 -7.20
CA ALA A 343 -1.65 -5.07 -7.72
C ALA A 343 -1.94 -4.66 -9.18
N GLN A 344 -2.45 -5.58 -10.01
CA GLN A 344 -2.73 -5.32 -11.42
C GLN A 344 -4.04 -4.56 -11.66
N SER A 345 -5.07 -4.85 -10.86
CA SER A 345 -6.40 -4.29 -11.00
C SER A 345 -6.79 -3.54 -9.73
N PRO A 346 -6.76 -2.19 -9.75
CA PRO A 346 -7.10 -1.39 -8.57
C PRO A 346 -8.57 -1.52 -8.17
N SER A 347 -9.40 -2.16 -8.98
CA SER A 347 -10.82 -2.41 -8.67
C SER A 347 -11.02 -3.62 -7.75
N ILE A 348 -10.10 -4.59 -7.72
CA ILE A 348 -10.26 -5.79 -6.89
C ILE A 348 -9.93 -5.46 -5.44
N THR A 349 -10.73 -5.96 -4.50
CA THR A 349 -10.50 -5.80 -3.07
C THR A 349 -10.57 -7.16 -2.38
N PRO A 350 -9.42 -7.77 -2.06
CA PRO A 350 -9.37 -9.00 -1.28
C PRO A 350 -9.98 -8.82 0.11
N ILE A 351 -10.70 -9.84 0.60
CA ILE A 351 -11.28 -9.91 1.93
C ILE A 351 -10.79 -11.19 2.59
N PHE A 352 -10.05 -11.04 3.69
CA PHE A 352 -9.59 -12.15 4.52
C PHE A 352 -10.46 -12.26 5.77
N THR A 353 -10.69 -13.47 6.26
CA THR A 353 -11.34 -13.73 7.55
C THR A 353 -10.36 -14.47 8.44
N LEU A 354 -10.01 -13.92 9.62
CA LEU A 354 -8.98 -14.51 10.48
C LEU A 354 -9.24 -14.29 11.97
N SER A 355 -8.52 -15.05 12.79
CA SER A 355 -8.43 -14.83 14.24
C SER A 355 -6.99 -14.74 14.71
N SER A 356 -6.69 -13.67 15.47
CA SER A 356 -5.42 -13.51 16.16
C SER A 356 -5.29 -14.40 17.41
N VAL A 357 -6.38 -15.02 17.87
CA VAL A 357 -6.41 -15.88 19.07
C VAL A 357 -6.28 -17.35 18.70
N SER A 358 -7.09 -17.83 17.75
CA SER A 358 -7.01 -19.23 17.30
C SER A 358 -5.95 -19.46 16.23
N GLY A 359 -5.46 -18.40 15.58
CA GLY A 359 -4.56 -18.48 14.43
C GLY A 359 -5.24 -18.81 13.11
N GLU A 360 -6.58 -18.98 13.11
CA GLU A 360 -7.36 -19.31 11.91
C GLU A 360 -7.05 -18.33 10.76
N SER A 361 -6.65 -18.88 9.61
CA SER A 361 -6.39 -18.17 8.35
C SER A 361 -5.33 -17.07 8.39
N LEU A 362 -4.49 -17.00 9.43
CA LEU A 362 -3.34 -16.08 9.47
C LEU A 362 -2.34 -16.38 8.35
N ASP A 363 -2.15 -17.66 8.01
CA ASP A 363 -1.20 -18.06 6.99
C ASP A 363 -1.61 -17.62 5.58
N LEU A 364 -2.92 -17.50 5.30
CA LEU A 364 -3.39 -16.95 4.03
C LEU A 364 -2.96 -15.48 3.85
N LEU A 365 -2.98 -14.71 4.95
CA LEU A 365 -2.52 -13.33 4.94
C LEU A 365 -1.00 -13.23 4.78
N LYS A 366 -0.23 -14.14 5.40
CA LYS A 366 1.23 -14.23 5.20
C LYS A 366 1.59 -14.58 3.76
N VAL A 367 0.92 -15.57 3.16
CA VAL A 367 1.08 -15.94 1.74
C VAL A 367 0.77 -14.75 0.84
N PHE A 368 -0.31 -14.03 1.12
CA PHE A 368 -0.66 -12.81 0.39
C PHE A 368 0.46 -11.76 0.46
N PHE A 369 0.96 -11.44 1.65
CA PHE A 369 2.06 -10.48 1.82
C PHE A 369 3.36 -10.93 1.15
N ASN A 370 3.70 -12.22 1.22
CA ASN A 370 4.88 -12.76 0.57
C ASN A 370 4.85 -12.55 -0.95
N ILE A 371 3.68 -12.70 -1.58
CA ILE A 371 3.52 -12.63 -3.04
C ILE A 371 3.21 -11.20 -3.54
N LEU A 372 2.65 -10.35 -2.69
CA LEU A 372 2.18 -9.00 -3.06
C LEU A 372 3.29 -8.20 -3.75
N PRO A 373 3.17 -7.84 -5.03
CA PRO A 373 4.25 -7.14 -5.73
C PRO A 373 4.22 -5.62 -5.42
N PRO A 374 5.31 -4.90 -5.69
CA PRO A 374 5.32 -3.43 -5.63
C PRO A 374 4.35 -2.83 -6.66
N LEU A 375 3.73 -1.70 -6.30
CA LEU A 375 2.81 -0.98 -7.19
C LEU A 375 3.54 -0.19 -8.28
N SER A 376 4.62 0.50 -7.90
CA SER A 376 5.43 1.25 -8.84
C SER A 376 6.23 0.30 -9.72
N ASN A 377 6.14 0.52 -11.03
CA ASN A 377 6.97 -0.22 -11.97
C ASN A 377 8.44 0.24 -11.86
N SER A 378 9.37 -0.59 -12.31
CA SER A 378 10.80 -0.29 -12.26
C SER A 378 11.18 1.00 -13.00
N LYS A 379 10.44 1.37 -14.05
CA LYS A 379 10.68 2.60 -14.83
C LYS A 379 10.34 3.87 -14.07
N GLU A 380 9.17 3.94 -13.45
CA GLU A 380 8.73 5.08 -12.64
C GLU A 380 9.70 5.30 -11.46
N GLN A 381 10.15 4.21 -10.84
CA GLN A 381 11.17 4.28 -9.81
C GLN A 381 12.51 4.80 -10.35
N GLU A 382 12.91 4.35 -11.54
CA GLU A 382 14.15 4.81 -12.19
C GLU A 382 14.06 6.29 -12.58
N GLU A 383 12.91 6.74 -13.09
CA GLU A 383 12.60 8.14 -13.35
C GLU A 383 12.68 8.97 -12.07
N LEU A 384 12.06 8.52 -10.97
CA LEU A 384 12.15 9.17 -9.66
C LEU A 384 13.59 9.24 -9.16
N MET A 385 14.39 8.19 -9.37
CA MET A 385 15.80 8.16 -8.98
C MET A 385 16.70 9.07 -9.84
N GLN A 386 16.28 9.39 -11.07
CA GLN A 386 16.98 10.33 -11.95
C GLN A 386 16.62 11.79 -11.67
N GLN A 387 15.54 12.05 -10.92
CA GLN A 387 15.18 13.39 -10.47
C GLN A 387 16.15 13.91 -9.40
N LEU A 388 16.06 15.21 -9.13
CA LEU A 388 16.81 15.85 -8.06
C LEU A 388 16.35 15.35 -6.69
N THR A 389 17.29 15.26 -5.75
CA THR A 389 17.06 14.80 -4.37
C THR A 389 16.03 15.69 -3.67
N GLU A 390 14.96 15.08 -3.15
CA GLU A 390 13.97 15.70 -2.27
C GLU A 390 13.68 14.77 -1.08
N PHE A 391 14.10 15.18 0.11
CA PHE A 391 13.89 14.45 1.37
C PHE A 391 12.98 15.23 2.31
N GLN A 392 11.89 14.61 2.77
CA GLN A 392 10.90 15.27 3.63
C GLN A 392 11.15 14.93 5.10
N ILE A 393 11.29 15.94 5.97
CA ILE A 393 11.63 15.77 7.39
C ILE A 393 10.36 15.58 8.24
N ASP A 394 10.15 14.36 8.71
CA ASP A 394 9.02 13.96 9.57
C ASP A 394 9.32 14.12 11.06
N GLU A 395 10.55 13.78 11.45
CA GLU A 395 10.99 13.70 12.85
C GLU A 395 12.37 14.33 13.02
N ILE A 396 12.64 14.85 14.22
CA ILE A 396 13.92 15.45 14.57
C ILE A 396 14.31 14.91 15.93
N TYR A 397 15.53 14.38 16.02
CA TYR A 397 16.11 13.78 17.21
C TYR A 397 17.43 14.47 17.54
N THR A 398 17.83 14.35 18.80
CA THR A 398 19.19 14.66 19.24
C THR A 398 19.75 13.38 19.82
N VAL A 399 20.81 12.89 19.21
CA VAL A 399 21.47 11.64 19.61
C VAL A 399 22.81 12.00 20.23
N PRO A 400 23.15 11.48 21.42
CA PRO A 400 24.46 11.67 22.03
C PRO A 400 25.58 11.29 21.05
N ASP A 401 26.66 12.07 21.02
CA ASP A 401 27.86 11.88 20.19
C ASP A 401 27.68 12.00 18.66
N VAL A 402 26.45 11.89 18.14
CA VAL A 402 26.12 12.04 16.71
C VAL A 402 25.63 13.45 16.38
N GLY A 403 24.95 14.12 17.32
CA GLY A 403 24.41 15.46 17.14
C GLY A 403 22.96 15.45 16.64
N THR A 404 22.66 16.30 15.66
CA THR A 404 21.31 16.49 15.12
C THR A 404 20.99 15.40 14.10
N VAL A 405 19.89 14.67 14.31
CA VAL A 405 19.44 13.60 13.40
C VAL A 405 18.02 13.89 12.95
N VAL A 406 17.76 13.81 11.65
CA VAL A 406 16.41 13.97 11.08
C VAL A 406 15.90 12.65 10.54
N GLY A 407 14.65 12.31 10.84
CA GLY A 407 13.93 11.17 10.28
C GLY A 407 12.96 11.62 9.22
N GLY A 408 12.86 10.87 8.13
CA GLY A 408 12.05 11.28 7.00
C GLY A 408 12.00 10.27 5.86
N THR A 409 11.34 10.66 4.78
CA THR A 409 11.21 9.85 3.56
C THR A 409 11.85 10.57 2.39
N LEU A 410 12.69 9.88 1.63
CA LEU A 410 13.21 10.38 0.36
C LEU A 410 12.10 10.28 -0.69
N TYR A 411 11.57 11.41 -1.15
CA TYR A 411 10.49 11.43 -2.13
C TYR A 411 11.01 11.16 -3.55
N SER A 412 12.07 11.86 -3.95
CA SER A 412 12.70 11.74 -5.27
C SER A 412 14.23 11.84 -5.18
N GLY A 413 14.89 11.38 -6.24
CA GLY A 413 16.34 11.33 -6.37
C GLY A 413 17.03 10.24 -5.56
N ILE A 414 18.32 10.44 -5.31
CA ILE A 414 19.20 9.55 -4.55
C ILE A 414 19.99 10.42 -3.59
N CYS A 415 19.93 10.12 -2.30
CA CYS A 415 20.73 10.79 -1.28
C CYS A 415 21.90 9.89 -0.86
N ARG A 416 23.11 10.42 -0.88
CA ARG A 416 24.34 9.72 -0.49
C ARG A 416 24.92 10.28 0.79
N GLU A 417 25.62 9.42 1.52
CA GLU A 417 26.47 9.85 2.62
C GLU A 417 27.53 10.85 2.12
N GLY A 418 27.67 11.98 2.81
CA GLY A 418 28.53 13.10 2.45
C GLY A 418 27.91 14.12 1.47
N GLU A 419 26.67 13.90 1.00
CA GLU A 419 26.02 14.80 0.05
C GLU A 419 25.66 16.15 0.68
N GLN A 420 25.87 17.22 -0.09
CA GLN A 420 25.51 18.59 0.29
C GLN A 420 24.08 18.87 -0.20
N LEU A 421 23.20 19.25 0.71
CA LEU A 421 21.82 19.58 0.43
C LEU A 421 21.47 20.93 1.04
N VAL A 422 20.33 21.48 0.66
CA VAL A 422 19.77 22.67 1.30
C VAL A 422 18.48 22.32 2.04
N VAL A 423 18.33 22.78 3.27
CA VAL A 423 17.13 22.57 4.09
C VAL A 423 16.31 23.85 4.20
N GLY A 424 14.99 23.70 4.11
CA GLY A 424 14.07 24.81 4.25
C GLY A 424 12.61 24.37 4.21
N PRO A 425 11.65 25.30 4.27
CA PRO A 425 11.88 26.74 4.35
C PRO A 425 12.22 27.16 5.79
N THR A 426 13.16 28.07 5.98
CA THR A 426 13.37 28.73 7.27
C THR A 426 12.28 29.76 7.55
N ASP A 427 12.21 30.32 8.76
CA ASP A 427 11.25 31.38 9.12
C ASP A 427 11.40 32.64 8.27
N ALA A 428 12.59 32.86 7.73
CA ALA A 428 12.87 33.95 6.81
C ALA A 428 12.51 33.63 5.35
N GLY A 429 11.93 32.45 5.07
CA GLY A 429 11.67 31.99 3.71
C GLY A 429 12.96 31.70 2.93
N GLN A 430 14.00 31.23 3.60
CA GLN A 430 15.30 30.92 2.98
C GLN A 430 15.64 29.44 3.16
N PHE A 431 16.53 28.94 2.31
CA PHE A 431 17.12 27.62 2.45
C PHE A 431 18.56 27.75 2.98
N ARG A 432 18.99 26.78 3.79
CA ARG A 432 20.34 26.76 4.38
C ARG A 432 21.06 25.50 3.97
N GLU A 433 22.35 25.63 3.67
CA GLU A 433 23.21 24.49 3.34
C GLU A 433 23.42 23.59 4.56
N LEU A 434 23.49 22.28 4.29
CA LEU A 434 23.88 21.25 5.23
C LEU A 434 24.58 20.10 4.50
N ALA A 435 25.23 19.24 5.27
CA ALA A 435 25.81 18.00 4.77
C ALA A 435 25.16 16.80 5.46
N VAL A 436 24.93 15.72 4.71
CA VAL A 436 24.47 14.45 5.26
C VAL A 436 25.69 13.68 5.76
N CYS A 437 25.88 13.54 7.07
CA CYS A 437 27.04 12.85 7.64
C CYS A 437 26.94 11.33 7.59
N SER A 438 25.76 10.78 7.87
CA SER A 438 25.51 9.33 7.84
C SER A 438 24.03 9.04 7.61
N ILE A 439 23.72 7.91 6.97
CA ILE A 439 22.35 7.47 6.70
C ILE A 439 22.11 6.14 7.43
N GLN A 440 20.96 6.03 8.10
CA GLN A 440 20.50 4.77 8.68
C GLN A 440 19.09 4.44 8.19
N ARG A 441 18.90 3.21 7.70
CA ARG A 441 17.60 2.65 7.32
C ARG A 441 17.30 1.48 8.23
N ASN A 442 16.12 1.49 8.89
CA ASN A 442 15.70 0.43 9.81
C ASN A 442 16.75 0.08 10.88
N ARG A 443 17.43 1.12 11.41
CA ARG A 443 18.54 1.03 12.39
C ARG A 443 19.86 0.47 11.85
N SER A 444 19.90 0.06 10.59
CA SER A 444 21.14 -0.37 9.92
C SER A 444 21.74 0.80 9.12
N GLY A 445 23.06 0.99 9.23
CA GLY A 445 23.78 2.01 8.45
C GLY A 445 23.81 1.68 6.95
N CYS A 446 23.59 2.68 6.11
CA CYS A 446 23.70 2.55 4.65
C CYS A 446 24.38 3.79 4.03
N ARG A 447 24.95 3.63 2.82
CA ARG A 447 25.67 4.73 2.12
C ARG A 447 24.80 5.50 1.13
N VAL A 448 23.68 4.89 0.72
CA VAL A 448 22.82 5.39 -0.34
C VAL A 448 21.37 5.15 0.04
N LEU A 449 20.57 6.19 -0.06
CA LEU A 449 19.12 6.20 0.08
C LEU A 449 18.49 6.47 -1.28
N ARG A 450 17.47 5.70 -1.64
CA ARG A 450 16.75 5.82 -2.93
C ARG A 450 15.33 6.34 -2.70
N ALA A 451 14.78 7.03 -3.71
CA ALA A 451 13.40 7.50 -3.70
C ALA A 451 12.41 6.42 -3.20
N GLY A 452 11.44 6.83 -2.38
CA GLY A 452 10.47 5.98 -1.70
C GLY A 452 10.93 5.39 -0.36
N GLN A 453 12.23 5.46 -0.01
CA GLN A 453 12.75 4.88 1.22
C GLN A 453 12.69 5.88 2.40
N ALA A 454 12.31 5.38 3.57
CA ALA A 454 12.39 6.10 4.83
C ALA A 454 13.74 5.83 5.52
N ALA A 455 14.33 6.86 6.12
CA ALA A 455 15.62 6.77 6.81
C ALA A 455 15.80 7.88 7.85
N THR A 456 16.82 7.71 8.69
CA THR A 456 17.36 8.76 9.56
C THR A 456 18.70 9.24 9.01
N LEU A 457 18.83 10.56 8.87
CA LEU A 457 20.01 11.25 8.38
C LEU A 457 20.66 12.02 9.54
N ALA A 458 21.93 11.74 9.83
CA ALA A 458 22.70 12.56 10.75
C ALA A 458 23.23 13.79 10.01
N LEU A 459 23.08 14.96 10.63
CA LEU A 459 23.48 16.26 10.07
C LEU A 459 24.72 16.85 10.78
N GLY A 460 25.35 16.06 11.67
CA GLY A 460 26.50 16.49 12.48
C GLY A 460 26.15 17.66 13.41
N ASP A 461 26.96 18.71 13.32
CA ASP A 461 26.87 19.90 14.18
C ASP A 461 25.80 20.93 13.74
N PHE A 462 24.90 20.56 12.82
CA PHE A 462 23.82 21.46 12.41
C PHE A 462 22.92 21.81 13.60
N ASP A 463 22.67 23.11 13.80
CA ASP A 463 21.85 23.58 14.91
C ASP A 463 20.39 23.12 14.77
N ARG A 464 19.98 22.24 15.69
CA ARG A 464 18.62 21.72 15.79
C ARG A 464 17.57 22.83 15.89
N SER A 465 17.89 23.98 16.48
CA SER A 465 16.93 25.08 16.66
C SER A 465 16.40 25.64 15.33
N LEU A 466 17.18 25.46 14.26
CA LEU A 466 16.86 25.92 12.91
C LEU A 466 15.98 24.92 12.14
N LEU A 467 15.76 23.72 12.68
CA LEU A 467 14.97 22.67 12.04
C LEU A 467 13.59 22.58 12.68
N ARG A 468 12.59 22.39 11.83
CA ARG A 468 11.23 22.01 12.24
C ARG A 468 10.71 20.87 11.39
N LYS A 469 9.79 20.10 11.97
CA LYS A 469 9.02 19.10 11.23
C LYS A 469 8.30 19.77 10.07
N GLY A 470 8.27 19.12 8.91
CA GLY A 470 7.67 19.69 7.71
C GLY A 470 8.62 20.49 6.81
N MET A 471 9.88 20.65 7.23
CA MET A 471 10.94 21.10 6.32
C MET A 471 11.31 19.99 5.33
N VAL A 472 11.91 20.41 4.22
CA VAL A 472 12.42 19.56 3.15
C VAL A 472 13.90 19.84 2.95
N MET A 473 14.67 18.78 2.69
CA MET A 473 16.06 18.86 2.26
C MET A 473 16.11 18.54 0.78
N VAL A 474 16.62 19.46 -0.03
CA VAL A 474 16.61 19.31 -1.48
C VAL A 474 17.98 19.55 -2.09
N SER A 475 18.18 19.06 -3.31
CA SER A 475 19.36 19.41 -4.11
C SER A 475 19.43 20.94 -4.28
N PRO A 476 20.62 21.57 -4.12
CA PRO A 476 20.81 22.99 -4.39
C PRO A 476 20.37 23.41 -5.81
N GLU A 477 20.48 22.49 -6.77
CA GLU A 477 20.10 22.71 -8.18
C GLU A 477 18.58 22.85 -8.37
N MET A 478 17.77 22.41 -7.40
CA MET A 478 16.30 22.44 -7.49
C MET A 478 15.74 23.88 -7.45
N ASN A 479 16.50 24.85 -6.91
CA ASN A 479 16.08 26.25 -6.74
C ASN A 479 14.65 26.38 -6.19
N PRO A 480 14.40 25.86 -4.97
CA PRO A 480 13.04 25.74 -4.45
C PRO A 480 12.36 27.10 -4.25
N THR A 481 11.15 27.24 -4.80
CA THR A 481 10.31 28.42 -4.56
C THR A 481 9.43 28.23 -3.33
N ILE A 482 9.10 29.32 -2.64
CA ILE A 482 8.17 29.34 -1.51
C ILE A 482 6.93 30.13 -1.92
N CYS A 483 5.74 29.53 -1.76
CA CYS A 483 4.48 30.20 -2.07
C CYS A 483 3.48 30.13 -0.91
N TRP A 484 2.72 31.22 -0.77
CA TRP A 484 1.61 31.35 0.19
C TRP A 484 0.23 31.14 -0.44
N ARG A 485 0.21 31.00 -1.76
CA ARG A 485 -0.98 30.89 -2.59
C ARG A 485 -0.76 29.79 -3.60
N PHE A 486 -1.77 28.94 -3.73
CA PHE A 486 -1.77 27.87 -4.71
C PHE A 486 -3.20 27.61 -5.15
N GLU A 487 -3.31 27.01 -6.34
CA GLU A 487 -4.56 26.53 -6.90
C GLU A 487 -4.60 25.02 -6.73
N ALA A 488 -5.77 24.48 -6.41
CA ALA A 488 -5.92 23.04 -6.25
C ALA A 488 -7.33 22.57 -6.62
N GLU A 489 -7.39 21.34 -7.14
CA GLU A 489 -8.63 20.61 -7.39
C GLU A 489 -9.13 19.96 -6.09
N ILE A 490 -10.41 20.16 -5.78
CA ILE A 490 -10.99 19.69 -4.53
C ILE A 490 -12.04 18.61 -4.78
N VAL A 491 -11.91 17.47 -4.09
CA VAL A 491 -12.96 16.45 -4.00
C VAL A 491 -13.53 16.46 -2.59
N LEU A 492 -14.79 16.87 -2.45
CA LEU A 492 -15.51 16.88 -1.17
C LEU A 492 -16.08 15.48 -0.87
N LEU A 493 -15.52 14.81 0.13
CA LEU A 493 -15.97 13.47 0.55
C LEU A 493 -17.23 13.53 1.42
N PHE A 494 -17.22 14.40 2.42
CA PHE A 494 -18.33 14.66 3.32
C PHE A 494 -18.16 16.05 3.91
N HIS A 495 -19.13 16.94 3.70
CA HIS A 495 -19.11 18.24 4.35
C HIS A 495 -20.53 18.69 4.67
N ALA A 496 -20.80 18.93 5.94
CA ALA A 496 -22.11 19.34 6.43
C ALA A 496 -22.39 20.85 6.23
N LYS A 497 -21.37 21.64 5.88
CA LYS A 497 -21.48 23.09 5.70
C LYS A 497 -21.26 23.45 4.24
N THR A 498 -21.69 24.65 3.87
CA THR A 498 -21.45 25.18 2.53
C THR A 498 -20.00 25.63 2.41
N PHE A 499 -19.30 25.13 1.39
CA PHE A 499 -17.95 25.57 1.06
C PHE A 499 -18.03 26.92 0.33
N HIS A 500 -17.42 27.97 0.87
CA HIS A 500 -17.53 29.33 0.33
C HIS A 500 -16.22 30.11 0.43
N LYS A 501 -16.12 31.24 -0.28
CA LYS A 501 -15.01 32.18 -0.13
C LYS A 501 -14.93 32.70 1.31
N GLY A 502 -13.72 32.71 1.88
CA GLY A 502 -13.42 33.03 3.26
C GLY A 502 -13.50 31.84 4.23
N PHE A 503 -13.88 30.65 3.75
CA PHE A 503 -13.95 29.47 4.60
C PHE A 503 -12.54 29.03 5.00
N GLN A 504 -12.34 28.78 6.30
CA GLN A 504 -11.07 28.30 6.85
C GLN A 504 -11.04 26.78 6.87
N VAL A 505 -9.98 26.22 6.33
CA VAL A 505 -9.76 24.78 6.19
C VAL A 505 -8.44 24.40 6.82
N THR A 506 -8.32 23.16 7.30
CA THR A 506 -7.00 22.59 7.63
C THR A 506 -6.50 21.82 6.41
N VAL A 507 -5.40 22.27 5.85
CA VAL A 507 -4.69 21.64 4.73
C VAL A 507 -3.64 20.69 5.30
N HIS A 508 -3.61 19.49 4.74
CA HIS A 508 -2.59 18.49 5.00
C HIS A 508 -1.78 18.31 3.71
N VAL A 509 -0.48 18.62 3.75
CA VAL A 509 0.44 18.44 2.62
C VAL A 509 1.66 17.67 3.12
N GLY A 510 1.84 16.43 2.64
CA GLY A 510 2.85 15.52 3.19
C GLY A 510 2.68 15.38 4.70
N ASN A 511 3.72 15.82 5.43
CA ASN A 511 3.80 15.85 6.90
C ASN A 511 3.47 17.22 7.51
N VAL A 512 3.09 18.19 6.70
CA VAL A 512 2.71 19.54 7.13
C VAL A 512 1.19 19.62 7.33
N ARG A 513 0.78 20.26 8.42
CA ARG A 513 -0.62 20.59 8.68
C ARG A 513 -0.75 22.09 8.93
N GLN A 514 -1.57 22.75 8.13
CA GLN A 514 -1.75 24.19 8.26
C GLN A 514 -3.17 24.67 7.99
N THR A 515 -3.62 25.68 8.73
CA THR A 515 -4.89 26.34 8.43
C THR A 515 -4.73 27.22 7.19
N ALA A 516 -5.61 27.10 6.21
CA ALA A 516 -5.64 27.95 5.03
C ALA A 516 -7.04 28.52 4.79
N THR A 517 -7.11 29.64 4.08
CA THR A 517 -8.37 30.32 3.78
C THR A 517 -8.69 30.20 2.29
N VAL A 518 -9.92 29.76 1.99
CA VAL A 518 -10.45 29.68 0.63
C VAL A 518 -10.66 31.10 0.11
N GLU A 519 -10.00 31.51 -0.96
CA GLU A 519 -10.14 32.88 -1.50
C GLU A 519 -10.97 33.00 -2.76
N ALA A 520 -10.95 31.97 -3.60
CA ALA A 520 -11.77 31.91 -4.80
C ALA A 520 -12.26 30.48 -5.01
N LEU A 521 -13.47 30.35 -5.52
CA LEU A 521 -14.03 29.09 -6.01
C LEU A 521 -14.36 29.32 -7.47
N GLN A 522 -13.73 28.58 -8.38
CA GLN A 522 -14.03 28.60 -9.79
C GLN A 522 -14.62 27.22 -10.16
N GLY A 523 -15.91 27.19 -10.52
CA GLY A 523 -16.64 25.97 -10.83
C GLY A 523 -18.15 26.08 -10.53
N LYS A 524 -18.98 25.21 -11.11
CA LYS A 524 -20.42 25.15 -10.80
C LYS A 524 -20.60 24.58 -9.39
N VAL A 525 -21.03 25.40 -8.45
CA VAL A 525 -21.44 24.98 -7.09
C VAL A 525 -22.83 24.34 -7.17
N SER A 526 -22.95 23.18 -7.83
CA SER A 526 -24.18 22.39 -7.87
C SER A 526 -23.94 21.12 -7.07
N LEU A 527 -24.51 21.05 -5.86
CA LEU A 527 -24.65 19.86 -5.00
C LEU A 527 -23.70 18.69 -5.33
N LEU A 528 -22.48 18.79 -4.78
CA LEU A 528 -21.35 17.90 -5.03
C LEU A 528 -21.57 16.50 -4.43
N TYR A 529 -22.37 15.69 -5.11
CA TYR A 529 -22.29 14.24 -5.02
C TYR A 529 -21.65 13.76 -6.32
N LEU A 530 -20.38 13.40 -6.24
CA LEU A 530 -19.52 12.86 -7.30
C LEU A 530 -19.11 13.85 -8.42
N SER A 531 -17.79 13.98 -8.54
CA SER A 531 -17.02 14.33 -9.75
C SER A 531 -17.40 15.63 -10.48
N GLU A 532 -17.19 16.79 -9.84
CA GLU A 532 -17.00 18.04 -10.58
C GLU A 532 -15.78 18.79 -10.04
N LEU A 533 -15.02 19.37 -10.97
CA LEU A 533 -13.79 20.12 -10.75
C LEU A 533 -14.11 21.51 -10.20
N ILE A 534 -13.43 21.90 -9.12
CA ILE A 534 -13.45 23.26 -8.60
C ILE A 534 -12.00 23.72 -8.45
N GLU A 535 -11.67 24.81 -9.12
CA GLU A 535 -10.41 25.54 -8.97
C GLU A 535 -10.53 26.41 -7.72
N VAL A 536 -9.70 26.15 -6.73
CA VAL A 536 -9.73 26.92 -5.49
C VAL A 536 -8.45 27.72 -5.34
N GLY A 537 -8.55 29.04 -5.48
CA GLY A 537 -7.49 29.94 -5.06
C GLY A 537 -7.48 29.95 -3.54
N VAL A 538 -6.45 29.38 -2.92
CA VAL A 538 -6.25 29.45 -1.46
C VAL A 538 -5.27 30.58 -1.19
N GLN A 539 -5.66 31.55 -0.37
CA GLN A 539 -4.75 32.61 0.01
C GLN A 539 -5.01 32.97 1.47
N ARG A 540 -3.87 33.07 2.16
CA ARG A 540 -3.76 33.26 3.60
C ARG A 540 -3.95 31.98 4.41
N ILE A 541 -2.80 31.39 4.67
CA ILE A 541 -2.55 30.60 5.86
C ILE A 541 -2.61 31.55 7.05
N VAL A 542 -3.66 31.46 7.85
CA VAL A 542 -3.81 32.29 9.06
C VAL A 542 -3.53 31.38 10.25
N ASP A 543 -2.66 31.87 11.13
CA ASP A 543 -2.11 31.25 12.34
C ASP A 543 -0.89 30.34 12.12
N ASP A 544 0.07 30.81 11.33
CA ASP A 544 1.51 30.87 11.65
C ASP A 544 2.25 31.36 10.39
N PRO A 545 3.16 32.35 10.44
CA PRO A 545 3.98 32.72 9.29
C PRO A 545 5.03 31.64 8.89
N HIS A 546 4.85 30.38 9.28
CA HIS A 546 5.91 29.38 9.33
C HIS A 546 5.67 28.07 8.55
N VAL A 547 4.57 27.87 7.80
CA VAL A 547 4.13 26.47 7.57
C VAL A 547 3.61 26.12 6.17
N LEU A 548 3.95 26.83 5.09
CA LEU A 548 3.97 26.17 3.76
C LEU A 548 4.99 26.84 2.85
N SER A 549 5.92 26.03 2.34
CA SER A 549 6.56 26.27 1.07
C SER A 549 6.36 25.04 0.20
N LEU A 550 5.51 25.15 -0.81
CA LEU A 550 5.47 24.18 -1.89
C LEU A 550 6.63 24.51 -2.83
N ILE A 551 7.57 23.58 -2.99
CA ILE A 551 8.63 23.70 -3.98
C ILE A 551 7.98 23.59 -5.36
N CYS A 552 8.13 24.63 -6.18
CA CYS A 552 7.64 24.68 -7.55
C CYS A 552 8.87 24.84 -8.48
N PRO A 553 9.04 24.00 -9.51
CA PRO A 553 10.06 24.26 -10.52
C PRO A 553 9.72 25.54 -11.31
N GLN A 554 10.74 26.32 -11.70
CA GLN A 554 10.54 27.60 -12.39
C GLN A 554 9.84 27.44 -13.76
N PRO A 555 8.98 28.39 -14.16
CA PRO A 555 8.38 28.41 -15.50
C PRO A 555 9.27 29.10 -16.53
N GLU A 556 9.60 28.40 -17.62
CA GLU A 556 10.01 29.06 -18.86
C GLU A 556 8.76 29.54 -19.62
N ASN A 557 8.60 30.87 -19.68
CA ASN A 557 7.78 31.68 -20.59
C ASN A 557 6.34 31.27 -20.95
N SER A 558 5.43 32.18 -20.56
CA SER A 558 4.14 32.51 -21.20
C SER A 558 3.07 31.43 -21.33
N GLY A 559 2.01 31.59 -20.51
CA GLY A 559 0.64 31.17 -20.84
C GLY A 559 0.30 29.74 -20.43
N LEU A 560 -0.60 29.62 -19.44
CA LEU A 560 -1.21 28.36 -18.99
C LEU A 560 -0.19 27.29 -18.59
N VAL A 561 0.32 27.41 -17.36
CA VAL A 561 1.00 26.29 -16.72
C VAL A 561 -0.08 25.28 -16.32
N HIS A 562 -0.25 24.23 -17.12
CA HIS A 562 -0.69 22.95 -16.56
C HIS A 562 0.40 22.49 -15.60
N VAL A 563 0.33 22.98 -14.36
CA VAL A 563 1.18 22.49 -13.29
C VAL A 563 0.71 21.06 -13.06
N TYR A 564 1.41 20.09 -13.63
CA TYR A 564 1.34 18.70 -13.20
C TYR A 564 1.99 18.61 -11.82
N MET A 565 1.36 19.23 -10.82
CA MET A 565 1.59 18.90 -9.44
C MET A 565 1.04 17.49 -9.28
N TYR A 566 1.92 16.49 -9.36
CA TYR A 566 1.69 15.21 -8.69
C TYR A 566 1.63 15.37 -7.17
N CYS A 567 1.54 16.60 -6.65
CA CYS A 567 0.90 16.84 -5.38
C CYS A 567 -0.59 16.54 -5.56
N THR A 568 -0.94 15.28 -5.35
CA THR A 568 -2.31 14.89 -5.13
C THR A 568 -2.73 15.46 -3.75
N ILE A 569 -2.88 16.79 -3.65
CA ILE A 569 -3.34 17.49 -2.45
C ILE A 569 -4.81 17.14 -2.29
N LYS A 570 -5.05 16.02 -1.63
CA LYS A 570 -6.39 15.59 -1.27
C LYS A 570 -6.75 16.24 0.04
N PHE A 571 -7.51 17.32 -0.08
CA PHE A 571 -8.10 17.98 1.07
C PHE A 571 -9.03 17.01 1.79
N PHE A 572 -8.73 16.77 3.06
CA PHE A 572 -9.63 16.12 3.98
C PHE A 572 -10.37 17.19 4.77
N PHE A 573 -11.65 17.33 4.46
CA PHE A 573 -12.56 18.12 5.28
C PHE A 573 -13.01 17.22 6.45
N ILE A 574 -12.63 17.59 7.67
CA ILE A 574 -13.28 17.11 8.90
C ILE A 574 -14.11 18.26 9.46
#